data_AF-A0A1M7RL73-F1
#
_entry.id   AF-A0A1M7RL73-F1
#
_cell.length_a   1.000
_cell.length_b   1.000
_cell.length_c   1.000
_cell.angle_alpha   90.00
_cell.angle_beta   90.00
_cell.angle_gamma   90.00
#
_symmetry.space_group_name_H-M   'P 1'
#
loop_
_entity.id
_entity.type
_entity.pdbx_description
1 polymer ?
#
loop_
_entity_poly.entity_id
_entity_poly.type
_entity_poly.pdbx_seq_one_letter_code
_entity_poly.pdbx_strand_id
1 'polypeptide(L)'
;MNSAQYSISTTSPPTKVLALWGRAEVRDYIDVVALLDRFTKEQLLRLAAEKDAGFTRATFRDALGAVRRFDPEDWTATGVDAGAIHHTQQTVAQWIEELDG
;
A
#
# COMPACT_ATOMS: atom_id res chain seq x y z
N MET A 1 -28.60 -12.49 -1.94
CA MET A 1 -27.24 -13.08 -2.13
C MET A 1 -26.27 -12.13 -1.47
N ASN A 2 -25.59 -12.63 -0.45
CA ASN A 2 -24.87 -11.88 0.57
C ASN A 2 -23.45 -11.59 0.09
N SER A 3 -23.23 -10.48 -0.61
CA SER A 3 -21.88 -9.98 -0.87
C SER A 3 -21.51 -9.07 0.30
N ALA A 4 -20.72 -9.61 1.22
CA ALA A 4 -20.11 -8.83 2.29
C ALA A 4 -19.36 -7.65 1.66
N GLN A 5 -19.96 -6.47 1.74
CA GLN A 5 -19.30 -5.21 1.45
C GLN A 5 -18.16 -5.09 2.46
N TYR A 6 -16.96 -5.48 2.03
CA TYR A 6 -15.72 -5.09 2.65
C TYR A 6 -15.80 -3.58 2.85
N SER A 7 -15.92 -3.13 4.10
CA SER A 7 -16.07 -1.72 4.43
C SER A 7 -14.85 -0.99 3.88
N ILE A 8 -15.03 -0.34 2.73
CA ILE A 8 -14.09 0.64 2.21
C ILE A 8 -13.95 1.71 3.29
N SER A 9 -12.86 1.60 4.04
CA SER A 9 -12.45 2.56 5.07
C SER A 9 -12.67 3.97 4.55
N THR A 10 -13.41 4.80 5.28
CA THR A 10 -13.78 6.20 4.95
C THR A 10 -12.57 7.16 4.86
N THR A 11 -11.35 6.63 4.82
CA THR A 11 -10.11 7.40 4.81
C THR A 11 -9.72 7.76 3.39
N SER A 12 -9.34 9.02 3.16
CA SER A 12 -8.96 9.51 1.84
C SER A 12 -7.70 8.81 1.29
N PRO A 13 -7.54 8.67 -0.04
CA PRO A 13 -6.39 8.02 -0.68
C PRO A 13 -5.01 8.45 -0.13
N PRO A 14 -4.68 9.75 0.02
CA PRO A 14 -3.39 10.14 0.58
C PRO A 14 -3.20 9.71 2.04
N THR A 15 -4.28 9.56 2.82
CA THR A 15 -4.16 9.09 4.20
C THR A 15 -3.75 7.62 4.26
N LYS A 16 -4.15 6.81 3.27
CA LYS A 16 -3.70 5.40 3.16
C LYS A 16 -2.24 5.32 2.77
N VAL A 17 -1.78 6.16 1.84
CA VAL A 17 -0.36 6.26 1.47
C VAL A 17 0.48 6.69 2.68
N LEU A 18 0.03 7.70 3.44
CA LEU A 18 0.72 8.14 4.66
C LEU A 18 0.67 7.11 5.79
N ALA A 19 -0.40 6.30 5.87
CA ALA A 19 -0.47 5.19 6.83
C ALA A 19 0.59 4.13 6.51
N LEU A 20 0.71 3.72 5.24
CA LEU A 20 1.78 2.83 4.80
C LEU A 20 3.14 3.45 5.10
N TRP A 21 3.35 4.71 4.74
CA TRP A 21 4.60 5.42 4.97
C TRP A 21 5.02 5.44 6.45
N GLY A 22 4.08 5.68 7.36
CA GLY A 22 4.37 5.84 8.79
C GLY A 22 4.36 4.53 9.60
N ARG A 23 3.57 3.52 9.21
CA ARG A 23 3.39 2.27 9.99
C ARG A 23 3.93 1.04 9.28
N ALA A 24 3.80 1.01 7.96
CA ALA A 24 4.20 -0.11 7.12
C ALA A 24 3.64 -1.45 7.63
N GLU A 25 2.36 -1.54 8.00
CA GLU A 25 1.70 -2.81 8.34
C GLU A 25 1.17 -3.52 7.09
N VAL A 26 1.06 -4.85 7.11
CA VAL A 26 0.55 -5.66 5.98
C VAL A 26 -0.75 -5.09 5.37
N ARG A 27 -1.69 -4.68 6.23
CA ARG A 27 -2.96 -4.08 5.80
C ARG A 27 -2.78 -2.79 4.98
N ASP A 28 -1.76 -2.00 5.28
CA ASP A 28 -1.52 -0.72 4.61
C ASP A 28 -1.03 -0.96 3.17
N TYR A 29 -0.22 -2.01 2.94
CA TYR A 29 0.18 -2.42 1.58
C TYR A 29 -1.02 -2.85 0.75
N ILE A 30 -1.90 -3.66 1.33
CA ILE A 30 -3.13 -4.12 0.67
C ILE A 30 -4.02 -2.92 0.32
N ASP A 31 -4.25 -2.03 1.28
CA ASP A 31 -5.07 -0.84 1.09
C ASP A 31 -4.50 0.09 0.01
N VAL A 32 -3.18 0.33 0.00
CA VAL A 32 -2.53 1.20 -0.98
C VAL A 32 -2.53 0.57 -2.37
N VAL A 33 -2.29 -0.74 -2.50
CA VAL A 33 -2.36 -1.42 -3.80
C VAL A 33 -3.79 -1.41 -4.35
N ALA A 34 -4.81 -1.57 -3.51
CA ALA A 34 -6.21 -1.47 -3.93
C ALA A 34 -6.58 -0.08 -4.47
N LEU A 35 -5.89 0.99 -4.05
CA LEU A 35 -6.10 2.32 -4.62
C LEU A 35 -5.60 2.44 -6.07
N LEU A 36 -4.70 1.56 -6.51
CA LEU A 36 -4.15 1.59 -7.87
C LEU A 36 -5.17 1.24 -8.95
N ASP A 37 -6.32 0.64 -8.57
CA ASP A 37 -7.46 0.44 -9.47
C ASP A 37 -8.10 1.76 -9.94
N ARG A 38 -7.84 2.86 -9.21
CA ARG A 38 -8.51 4.16 -9.41
C ARG A 38 -7.54 5.34 -9.52
N PHE A 39 -6.31 5.18 -9.07
CA PHE A 39 -5.29 6.22 -9.04
C PHE A 39 -3.97 5.69 -9.57
N THR A 40 -3.23 6.50 -10.32
CA THR A 40 -1.86 6.13 -10.66
C THR A 40 -0.93 6.28 -9.45
N LYS A 41 0.21 5.58 -9.47
CA LYS A 41 1.26 5.70 -8.46
C LYS A 41 1.68 7.16 -8.27
N GLU A 42 1.86 7.91 -9.35
CA GLU A 42 2.24 9.33 -9.32
C GLU A 42 1.16 10.21 -8.69
N GLN A 43 -0.12 9.93 -8.96
CA GLN A 43 -1.22 10.64 -8.34
C GLN A 43 -1.23 10.42 -6.82
N LEU A 44 -1.04 9.18 -6.37
CA LEU A 44 -0.97 8.83 -4.95
C LEU A 44 0.21 9.52 -4.25
N LEU A 45 1.41 9.48 -4.86
CA LEU A 45 2.61 10.14 -4.32
C LEU A 45 2.44 11.66 -4.22
N ARG A 46 1.86 12.28 -5.24
CA ARG A 46 1.58 13.72 -5.25
C ARG A 46 0.57 14.10 -4.16
N LEU A 47 -0.54 13.38 -4.06
CA LEU A 47 -1.57 13.66 -3.05
C LEU A 47 -1.02 13.48 -1.62
N ALA A 48 -0.12 12.53 -1.39
CA ALA A 48 0.55 12.35 -0.10
C ALA A 48 1.50 13.51 0.21
N ALA A 49 2.31 13.95 -0.76
CA ALA A 49 3.22 15.09 -0.62
C ALA A 49 2.48 16.42 -0.40
N GLU A 50 1.31 16.61 -1.03
CA GLU A 50 0.44 17.77 -0.79
C GLU A 50 -0.13 17.78 0.63
N LYS A 51 -0.35 16.60 1.22
CA LYS A 51 -0.95 16.44 2.54
C LYS A 51 0.07 16.54 3.68
N ASP A 52 1.30 16.06 3.46
CA ASP A 52 2.37 16.05 4.45
C ASP A 52 3.71 16.45 3.81
N ALA A 53 4.27 17.59 4.23
CA ALA A 53 5.52 18.12 3.70
C ALA A 53 6.76 17.29 4.08
N GLY A 54 6.65 16.40 5.07
CA GLY A 54 7.70 15.44 5.43
C GLY A 54 7.75 14.23 4.51
N PHE A 55 6.70 14.00 3.70
CA PHE A 55 6.63 12.89 2.76
C PHE A 55 7.54 13.13 1.56
N THR A 56 8.45 12.19 1.31
CA THR A 56 9.27 12.16 0.08
C THR A 56 9.19 10.80 -0.60
N ARG A 57 9.46 10.77 -1.92
CA ARG A 57 9.53 9.51 -2.67
C ARG A 57 10.58 8.54 -2.11
N ALA A 58 11.74 9.07 -1.70
CA ALA A 58 12.82 8.26 -1.13
C ALA A 58 12.40 7.59 0.19
N THR A 59 11.84 8.37 1.11
CA THR A 59 11.35 7.82 2.40
C THR A 59 10.16 6.88 2.22
N PHE A 60 9.32 7.12 1.21
CA PHE A 60 8.23 6.19 0.86
C PHE A 60 8.75 4.88 0.28
N ARG A 61 9.78 4.93 -0.57
CA ARG A 61 10.47 3.72 -1.06
C ARG A 61 10.98 2.89 0.11
N ASP A 62 11.61 3.52 1.10
CA ASP A 62 12.11 2.80 2.28
C ASP A 62 10.95 2.13 3.06
N ALA A 63 9.81 2.80 3.19
CA ALA A 63 8.60 2.22 3.78
C ALA A 63 8.03 1.06 2.93
N LEU A 64 8.06 1.16 1.60
CA LEU A 64 7.71 0.03 0.74
C LEU A 64 8.67 -1.15 0.95
N GLY A 65 9.97 -0.88 1.07
CA GLY A 65 11.00 -1.90 1.32
C GLY A 65 10.85 -2.63 2.65
N ALA A 66 10.19 -2.02 3.64
CA ALA A 66 9.87 -2.67 4.91
C ALA A 66 8.95 -3.89 4.75
N VAL A 67 8.32 -4.08 3.59
CA VAL A 67 7.52 -5.27 3.25
C VAL A 67 8.30 -6.58 3.46
N ARG A 68 9.64 -6.54 3.33
CA ARG A 68 10.55 -7.68 3.46
C ARG A 68 10.67 -8.21 4.90
N ARG A 69 10.09 -7.50 5.88
CA ARG A 69 10.08 -7.92 7.30
C ARG A 69 8.99 -8.94 7.61
N PHE A 70 8.04 -9.15 6.70
CA PHE A 70 6.88 -9.99 6.92
C PHE A 70 7.09 -11.39 6.35
N ASP A 71 6.79 -12.39 7.17
CA ASP A 71 6.78 -13.78 6.76
C ASP A 71 5.41 -14.15 6.17
N PRO A 72 5.29 -15.28 5.43
CA PRO A 72 4.01 -15.67 4.83
C PRO A 72 2.83 -15.74 5.82
N GLU A 73 3.10 -16.10 7.08
CA GLU A 73 2.10 -16.17 8.15
C GLU A 73 1.45 -14.80 8.43
N ASP A 74 2.23 -13.71 8.43
CA ASP A 74 1.74 -12.35 8.64
C ASP A 74 0.71 -11.94 7.55
N TRP A 75 0.93 -12.40 6.32
CA TRP A 75 0.02 -12.16 5.20
C TRP A 75 -1.25 -12.98 5.34
N THR A 76 -1.14 -14.27 5.64
CA THR A 76 -2.31 -15.14 5.79
C THR A 76 -3.18 -14.76 6.98
N ALA A 77 -2.61 -14.20 8.05
CA ALA A 77 -3.33 -13.71 9.22
C ALA A 77 -4.32 -12.57 8.90
N THR A 78 -4.16 -11.90 7.75
CA THR A 78 -5.12 -10.87 7.29
C THR A 78 -6.44 -11.44 6.80
N GLY A 79 -6.50 -12.75 6.49
CA GLY A 79 -7.67 -13.40 5.90
C GLY A 79 -7.92 -13.06 4.43
N VAL A 80 -7.01 -12.33 3.79
CA VAL A 80 -7.06 -12.02 2.36
C VAL A 80 -6.65 -13.24 1.53
N ASP A 81 -7.26 -13.42 0.36
CA ASP A 81 -6.96 -14.52 -0.54
C ASP A 81 -5.50 -14.48 -1.05
N ALA A 82 -4.92 -15.66 -1.27
CA ALA A 82 -3.53 -15.83 -1.69
C ALA A 82 -3.21 -15.11 -3.01
N GLY A 83 -4.16 -15.03 -3.95
CA GLY A 83 -3.99 -14.31 -5.21
C GLY A 83 -3.85 -12.80 -5.00
N ALA A 84 -4.67 -12.23 -4.12
CA ALA A 84 -4.58 -10.81 -3.76
C ALA A 84 -3.28 -10.50 -3.00
N ILE A 85 -2.85 -11.38 -2.09
CA ILE A 85 -1.54 -11.27 -1.42
C ILE A 85 -0.41 -11.25 -2.44
N HIS A 86 -0.40 -12.20 -3.37
CA HIS A 86 0.65 -12.30 -4.39
C HIS A 86 0.68 -11.05 -5.29
N HIS A 87 -0.49 -10.57 -5.73
CA HIS A 87 -0.62 -9.34 -6.51
C HIS A 87 -0.07 -8.13 -5.76
N THR A 88 -0.38 -7.99 -4.47
CA THR A 88 0.16 -6.91 -3.63
C THR A 88 1.68 -6.98 -3.53
N GLN A 89 2.24 -8.16 -3.24
CA GLN A 89 3.70 -8.35 -3.14
C GLN A 89 4.43 -8.01 -4.44
N GLN A 90 3.91 -8.49 -5.59
CA GLN A 90 4.48 -8.17 -6.91
C GLN A 90 4.40 -6.68 -7.22
N THR A 91 3.25 -6.06 -6.97
CA THR A 91 3.04 -4.63 -7.23
C THR A 91 4.00 -3.77 -6.38
N VAL A 92 4.18 -4.12 -5.11
CA VAL A 92 5.11 -3.41 -4.22
C VAL A 92 6.54 -3.59 -4.68
N ALA A 93 6.96 -4.80 -5.04
CA ALA A 93 8.31 -5.07 -5.55
C ALA A 93 8.61 -4.25 -6.81
N GLN A 94 7.69 -4.27 -7.79
CA GLN A 94 7.83 -3.47 -9.00
C GLN A 94 7.88 -1.96 -8.69
N TRP A 95 7.07 -1.48 -7.75
CA TRP A 95 7.06 -0.07 -7.39
C TRP A 95 8.38 0.36 -6.71
N ILE A 96 9.02 -0.50 -5.93
CA ILE A 96 10.35 -0.22 -5.38
C ILE A 96 11.36 -0.03 -6.52
N GLU A 97 11.37 -0.94 -7.51
CA GLU A 97 12.27 -0.84 -8.67
C GLU A 97 12.04 0.44 -9.48
N GLU A 98 10.78 0.82 -9.70
CA GLU A 98 10.43 2.08 -10.39
C GLU A 98 10.86 3.34 -9.63
N LEU A 99 10.99 3.27 -8.30
CA LEU A 99 11.45 4.39 -7.48
C LEU A 99 12.98 4.44 -7.35
N ASP A 100 13.68 3.36 -7.70
CA ASP A 100 15.14 3.25 -7.71
C ASP A 100 15.78 3.67 -9.05
N GLY A 101 15.00 3.65 -10.15
CA GLY A 101 15.41 4.10 -11.49
C GLY A 101 15.20 5.59 -11.74
#